data_AF-A0A1I8IDB6-F1
#
_entry.id   AF-A0A1I8IDB6-F1
#
_cell.length_a   1.000
_cell.length_b   1.000
_cell.length_c   1.000
_cell.angle_alpha   90.00
_cell.angle_beta   90.00
_cell.angle_gamma   90.00
#
_symmetry.space_group_name_H-M   'P 1'
#
loop_
_entity.id
_entity.type
_entity.pdbx_description
1 polymer ?
#
loop_
_entity_poly.entity_id
_entity_poly.type
_entity_poly.pdbx_seq_one_letter_code
_entity_poly.pdbx_strand_id
1 'polypeptide(L)'
;NLGIEPGPPVAILPLGTGNDLARTLGWGSGYADESLTKVLCCVEEGRIAQLDRWNISFAAHPSSAASQASEDEEQSPPYDQPPLNVFNNYFSLGADAAVALEFHESREANPERFNSRLRNMMFYAGEGSRSVITRQWRDLSQFVGLECDGTDYTDRIRELRATSILFLNIAKYSAGATPWGSPACSQGFEPQRHDDGSV
;
A
#
# COMPACT_ATOMS: atom_id res chain seq x y z
N ASN A 1 -15.10 2.10 20.39
CA ASN A 1 -15.73 0.79 20.12
C ASN A 1 -17.21 0.93 20.47
N LEU A 2 -18.13 0.66 19.54
CA LEU A 2 -19.58 0.95 19.68
C LEU A 2 -20.36 -0.15 20.44
N GLY A 3 -19.72 -1.24 20.85
CA GLY A 3 -20.35 -2.31 21.64
C GLY A 3 -21.39 -3.14 20.87
N ILE A 4 -21.30 -3.15 19.54
CA ILE A 4 -22.17 -3.92 18.64
C ILE A 4 -21.38 -5.16 18.20
N GLU A 5 -21.95 -6.35 18.44
CA GLU A 5 -21.34 -7.64 18.08
C GLU A 5 -22.31 -8.46 17.20
N PRO A 6 -21.91 -8.85 15.98
CA PRO A 6 -20.67 -8.46 15.31
C PRO A 6 -20.67 -6.97 14.94
N GLY A 7 -19.48 -6.36 14.83
CA GLY A 7 -19.35 -4.98 14.38
C GLY A 7 -20.04 -4.76 13.02
N PRO A 8 -20.65 -3.58 12.78
CA PRO A 8 -21.40 -3.34 11.54
C PRO A 8 -20.46 -3.32 10.32
N PRO A 9 -20.94 -3.77 9.14
CA PRO A 9 -20.22 -3.59 7.88
C PRO A 9 -19.89 -2.13 7.60
N VAL A 10 -18.75 -1.89 6.95
CA VAL A 10 -18.29 -0.54 6.60
C VAL A 10 -18.31 -0.38 5.07
N ALA A 11 -18.98 0.67 4.59
CA ALA A 11 -18.95 1.07 3.19
C ALA A 11 -17.94 2.20 2.93
N ILE A 12 -17.51 2.35 1.68
CA ILE A 12 -16.46 3.30 1.30
C ILE A 12 -17.03 4.38 0.39
N LEU A 13 -16.83 5.64 0.76
CA LEU A 13 -17.06 6.79 -0.12
C LEU A 13 -15.70 7.28 -0.68
N PRO A 14 -15.40 7.08 -1.97
CA PRO A 14 -14.07 7.34 -2.53
C PRO A 14 -13.82 8.83 -2.82
N LEU A 15 -13.50 9.61 -1.78
CA LEU A 15 -13.30 11.07 -1.92
C LEU A 15 -11.90 11.47 -2.43
N GLY A 16 -10.90 10.60 -2.25
CA GLY A 16 -9.50 10.91 -2.54
C GLY A 16 -9.07 10.56 -3.97
N THR A 17 -7.75 10.47 -4.16
CA THR A 17 -7.13 9.92 -5.39
C THR A 17 -6.82 8.41 -5.23
N GLY A 18 -6.35 8.00 -4.04
CA GLY A 18 -5.97 6.63 -3.69
C GLY A 18 -7.13 5.72 -3.29
N ASN A 19 -8.10 5.52 -4.18
CA ASN A 19 -9.34 4.79 -3.90
C ASN A 19 -9.27 3.28 -4.24
N ASP A 20 -8.14 2.62 -4.09
CA ASP A 20 -7.95 1.26 -4.60
C ASP A 20 -8.78 0.20 -3.87
N LEU A 21 -9.03 0.37 -2.57
CA LEU A 21 -9.96 -0.49 -1.83
C LEU A 21 -11.40 -0.30 -2.34
N ALA A 22 -11.82 0.94 -2.60
CA ALA A 22 -13.13 1.22 -3.18
C ALA A 22 -13.28 0.58 -4.58
N ARG A 23 -12.23 0.66 -5.41
CA ARG A 23 -12.19 -0.01 -6.72
C ARG A 23 -12.27 -1.53 -6.60
N THR A 24 -11.59 -2.11 -5.61
CA THR A 24 -11.60 -3.56 -5.37
C THR A 24 -12.98 -4.04 -4.92
N LEU A 25 -13.63 -3.29 -4.03
CA LEU A 25 -14.94 -3.64 -3.46
C LEU A 25 -16.14 -3.12 -4.29
N GLY A 26 -15.89 -2.49 -5.45
CA GLY A 26 -16.96 -2.05 -6.36
C GLY A 26 -17.62 -0.70 -6.01
N TRP A 27 -17.11 0.04 -5.02
CA TRP A 27 -17.58 1.39 -4.66
C TRP A 27 -17.11 2.48 -5.64
N GLY A 28 -16.26 2.12 -6.61
CA GLY A 28 -15.87 2.99 -7.72
C GLY A 28 -14.55 3.72 -7.53
N SER A 29 -14.17 4.48 -8.56
CA SER A 29 -12.86 5.15 -8.65
C SER A 29 -12.83 6.53 -8.01
N GLY A 30 -13.99 7.11 -7.70
CA GLY A 30 -14.10 8.39 -7.03
C GLY A 30 -15.52 8.92 -7.00
N TYR A 31 -15.80 9.76 -6.00
CA TYR A 31 -17.07 10.45 -5.86
C TYR A 31 -17.19 11.61 -6.88
N ALA A 32 -18.39 11.83 -7.40
CA ALA A 32 -18.67 12.85 -8.41
C ALA A 32 -19.96 13.63 -8.07
N ASP A 33 -20.06 14.09 -6.82
CA ASP A 33 -21.17 14.90 -6.31
C ASP A 33 -22.57 14.28 -6.53
N GLU A 34 -22.63 12.95 -6.51
CA GLU A 34 -23.91 12.24 -6.54
C GLU A 34 -24.67 12.40 -5.22
N SER A 35 -26.00 12.38 -5.29
CA SER A 35 -26.84 12.58 -4.10
C SER A 35 -26.49 11.58 -2.99
N LEU A 36 -26.36 12.06 -1.75
CA LEU A 36 -26.14 11.21 -0.58
C LEU A 36 -27.25 10.16 -0.42
N THR A 37 -28.49 10.47 -0.83
CA THR A 37 -29.58 9.48 -0.83
C THR A 37 -29.25 8.28 -1.72
N LYS A 38 -28.68 8.53 -2.91
CA LYS A 38 -28.25 7.47 -3.82
C LYS A 38 -27.12 6.64 -3.20
N VAL A 39 -26.14 7.31 -2.57
CA VAL A 39 -25.05 6.62 -1.85
C VAL A 39 -25.62 5.73 -0.74
N LEU A 40 -26.57 6.23 0.05
CA LEU A 40 -27.20 5.45 1.13
C LEU A 40 -27.99 4.25 0.59
N CYS A 41 -28.71 4.38 -0.53
CA CYS A 41 -29.35 3.24 -1.18
C CYS A 41 -28.30 2.19 -1.61
N CYS A 42 -27.16 2.61 -2.18
CA CYS A 42 -26.07 1.69 -2.51
C CYS A 42 -25.48 1.00 -1.27
N VAL A 43 -25.43 1.68 -0.12
CA VAL A 43 -25.00 1.09 1.16
C VAL A 43 -25.99 0.04 1.65
N GLU A 44 -27.29 0.33 1.56
CA GLU A 44 -28.35 -0.59 1.95
C GLU A 44 -28.39 -1.85 1.07
N GLU A 45 -28.22 -1.70 -0.25
CA GLU A 45 -28.19 -2.81 -1.23
C GLU A 45 -26.82 -3.51 -1.33
N GLY A 46 -25.81 -2.96 -0.65
CA GLY A 46 -24.43 -3.42 -0.72
C GLY A 46 -24.26 -4.85 -0.23
N ARG A 47 -23.47 -5.65 -0.95
CA ARG A 47 -23.09 -6.99 -0.49
C ARG A 47 -21.95 -6.88 0.51
N ILE A 48 -22.11 -7.56 1.65
CA ILE A 48 -21.04 -7.69 2.64
C ILE A 48 -19.93 -8.56 2.06
N ALA A 49 -18.71 -8.06 2.11
CA ALA A 49 -17.49 -8.79 1.80
C ALA A 49 -16.59 -8.82 3.04
N GLN A 50 -15.86 -9.92 3.22
CA GLN A 50 -14.80 -9.96 4.23
C GLN A 50 -13.56 -9.25 3.68
N LEU A 51 -12.68 -8.79 4.58
CA LEU A 51 -11.42 -8.17 4.22
C LEU A 51 -10.34 -8.67 5.17
N ASP A 52 -9.36 -9.36 4.61
CA ASP A 52 -8.18 -9.80 5.33
C ASP A 52 -7.38 -8.57 5.80
N ARG A 53 -6.77 -8.66 6.98
CA ARG A 53 -5.99 -7.57 7.58
C ARG A 53 -4.63 -8.11 7.96
N TRP A 54 -3.60 -7.56 7.32
CA TRP A 54 -2.26 -8.07 7.43
C TRP A 54 -1.51 -7.35 8.54
N ASN A 55 -0.93 -8.11 9.46
CA ASN A 55 -0.10 -7.59 10.53
C ASN A 55 1.38 -7.68 10.13
N ILE A 56 2.12 -6.58 10.27
CA ILE A 56 3.55 -6.47 10.01
C ILE A 56 4.28 -6.44 11.35
N SER A 57 5.37 -7.19 11.46
CA SER A 57 6.31 -7.08 12.57
C SER A 57 7.61 -6.44 12.10
N PHE A 58 8.07 -5.42 12.81
CA PHE A 58 9.36 -4.78 12.56
C PHE A 58 10.36 -5.24 13.62
N ALA A 59 11.53 -5.68 13.18
CA ALA A 59 12.63 -6.05 14.05
C ALA A 59 13.92 -5.43 13.51
N ALA A 60 14.67 -4.75 14.38
CA ALA A 60 15.98 -4.24 14.05
C ALA A 60 16.93 -5.42 13.77
N HIS A 61 17.82 -5.24 12.80
CA HIS A 61 18.84 -6.25 12.55
C HIS A 61 19.79 -6.31 13.77
N PRO A 62 20.16 -7.51 14.29
CA PRO A 62 20.95 -7.64 15.52
C PRO A 62 22.29 -6.90 15.50
N SER A 63 22.88 -6.69 14.32
CA SER A 63 24.15 -5.96 14.15
C SER A 63 24.01 -4.43 14.29
N SER A 64 22.80 -3.89 14.23
CA SER A 64 22.53 -2.44 14.37
C SER A 64 22.43 -2.00 15.83
N ALA A 65 22.07 -2.93 16.73
CA ALA A 65 21.97 -2.67 18.16
C ALA A 65 23.34 -2.57 18.87
N ALA A 66 24.42 -3.06 18.24
CA ALA A 66 25.76 -3.04 18.79
C ALA A 66 26.54 -1.73 18.52
N SER A 67 26.01 -0.84 17.66
CA SER A 67 26.70 0.37 17.20
C SER A 67 26.07 1.69 17.66
N GLN A 68 25.02 1.67 18.48
CA GLN A 68 24.37 2.87 19.03
C GLN A 68 24.73 3.14 20.51
N ALA A 69 26.02 3.08 20.83
CA ALA A 69 26.56 3.65 22.06
C ALA A 69 27.28 4.97 21.73
N SER A 70 26.53 5.98 21.30
CA SER A 70 26.98 7.37 21.26
C SER A 70 25.95 8.23 22.00
N GLU A 71 26.41 8.91 23.05
CA GLU A 71 25.61 9.54 24.12
C GLU A 71 24.88 10.85 23.70
N ASP A 72 24.72 11.15 22.41
CA ASP A 72 24.27 12.48 21.93
C ASP A 72 22.91 12.52 21.19
N GLU A 73 22.12 11.45 21.13
CA GLU A 73 20.82 11.42 20.40
C GLU A 73 19.57 11.51 21.31
N GLU A 74 19.53 12.44 22.26
CA GLU A 74 18.41 12.53 23.23
C GLU A 74 17.14 13.26 22.73
N GLN A 75 16.97 13.52 21.41
CA GLN A 75 15.83 14.31 20.89
C GLN A 75 15.16 13.81 19.60
N SER A 76 15.41 12.58 19.17
CA SER A 76 14.64 11.96 18.08
C SER A 76 13.74 10.87 18.66
N PRO A 77 12.40 10.87 18.43
CA PRO A 77 11.58 9.73 18.81
C PRO A 77 12.14 8.48 18.12
N PRO A 78 12.10 7.29 18.76
CA PRO A 78 12.62 6.08 18.15
C PRO A 78 11.84 5.83 16.87
N TYR A 79 12.48 6.03 15.72
CA TYR A 79 11.98 5.64 14.39
C TYR A 79 11.83 4.11 14.26
N ASP A 80 12.07 3.37 15.35
CA ASP A 80 12.17 1.91 15.35
C ASP A 80 10.84 1.19 15.21
N GLN A 81 9.70 1.84 15.48
CA GLN A 81 8.38 1.22 15.26
C GLN A 81 7.34 2.20 14.72
N PRO A 82 6.67 1.87 13.60
CA PRO A 82 5.59 2.70 13.08
C PRO A 82 4.39 2.69 14.03
N PRO A 83 3.56 3.75 14.02
CA PRO A 83 2.40 3.89 14.91
C PRO A 83 1.31 2.83 14.65
N LEU A 84 1.36 2.19 13.48
CA LEU A 84 0.44 1.14 13.05
C LEU A 84 1.25 0.03 12.39
N ASN A 85 0.90 -1.20 12.74
CA ASN A 85 1.53 -2.40 12.25
C ASN A 85 0.53 -3.29 11.48
N VAL A 86 -0.58 -2.70 11.02
CA VAL A 86 -1.60 -3.40 10.23
C VAL A 86 -1.87 -2.64 8.94
N PHE A 87 -1.94 -3.35 7.82
CA PHE A 87 -2.39 -2.79 6.54
C PHE A 87 -3.55 -3.61 5.96
N ASN A 88 -4.42 -2.92 5.23
CA ASN A 88 -5.58 -3.53 4.58
C ASN A 88 -5.45 -3.57 3.06
N ASN A 89 -4.58 -2.75 2.46
CA ASN A 89 -4.48 -2.64 1.00
C ASN A 89 -3.18 -3.25 0.50
N TYR A 90 -2.07 -2.59 0.82
CA TYR A 90 -0.74 -3.03 0.41
C TYR A 90 0.33 -2.39 1.30
N PHE A 91 1.50 -3.01 1.27
CA PHE A 91 2.74 -2.53 1.87
C PHE A 91 3.85 -2.57 0.81
N SER A 92 4.68 -1.53 0.75
CA SER A 92 5.73 -1.44 -0.26
C SER A 92 7.05 -0.92 0.27
N LEU A 93 8.12 -1.32 -0.41
CA LEU A 93 9.50 -0.92 -0.16
C LEU A 93 10.14 -0.46 -1.47
N GLY A 94 11.05 0.53 -1.39
CA GLY A 94 11.80 1.02 -2.54
C GLY A 94 11.16 2.20 -3.27
N ALA A 95 11.32 2.25 -4.58
CA ALA A 95 10.89 3.38 -5.41
C ALA A 95 9.40 3.75 -5.25
N ASP A 96 8.49 2.78 -5.13
CA ASP A 96 7.07 3.07 -4.86
C ASP A 96 6.86 3.82 -3.54
N ALA A 97 7.43 3.29 -2.45
CA ALA A 97 7.33 3.90 -1.13
C ALA A 97 7.97 5.30 -1.11
N ALA A 98 9.07 5.50 -1.84
CA ALA A 98 9.72 6.81 -1.97
C ALA A 98 8.83 7.84 -2.67
N VAL A 99 8.17 7.46 -3.76
CA VAL A 99 7.22 8.35 -4.47
C VAL A 99 6.01 8.65 -3.58
N ALA A 100 5.51 7.67 -2.83
CA ALA A 100 4.43 7.87 -1.88
C ALA A 100 4.81 8.83 -0.74
N LEU A 101 6.04 8.73 -0.24
CA LEU A 101 6.60 9.63 0.77
C LEU A 101 6.73 11.06 0.22
N GLU A 102 7.34 11.22 -0.95
CA GLU A 102 7.51 12.54 -1.58
C GLU A 102 6.17 13.23 -1.87
N PHE A 103 5.16 12.46 -2.32
CA PHE A 103 3.80 12.97 -2.47
C PHE A 103 3.23 13.43 -1.13
N HIS A 104 3.39 12.64 -0.06
CA HIS A 104 2.89 12.98 1.26
C HIS A 104 3.53 14.27 1.78
N GLU A 105 4.87 14.35 1.77
CA GLU A 105 5.62 15.53 2.21
C GLU A 105 5.27 16.77 1.39
N SER A 106 5.19 16.65 0.07
CA SER A 106 4.80 17.76 -0.82
C SER A 106 3.38 18.25 -0.51
N ARG A 107 2.47 17.33 -0.18
CA ARG A 107 1.08 17.64 0.17
C ARG A 107 0.97 18.35 1.52
N GLU A 108 1.70 17.88 2.52
CA GLU A 108 1.75 18.53 3.83
C GLU A 108 2.35 19.95 3.71
N ALA A 109 3.36 20.13 2.84
CA ALA A 109 4.00 21.41 2.63
C ALA A 109 3.14 22.42 1.83
N ASN A 110 2.31 21.96 0.89
CA ASN A 110 1.53 22.84 -0.01
C ASN A 110 0.11 22.29 -0.26
N PRO A 111 -0.76 22.19 0.77
CA PRO A 111 -2.05 21.51 0.66
C PRO A 111 -2.97 22.10 -0.42
N GLU A 112 -2.86 23.40 -0.71
CA GLU A 112 -3.62 24.08 -1.77
C GLU A 112 -3.29 23.57 -3.18
N ARG A 113 -2.13 22.93 -3.36
CA ARG A 113 -1.75 22.32 -4.65
C ARG A 113 -2.34 20.93 -4.87
N PHE A 114 -2.88 20.30 -3.83
CA PHE A 114 -3.33 18.91 -3.87
C PHE A 114 -4.86 18.75 -3.73
N ASN A 115 -5.61 19.82 -3.97
CA ASN A 115 -7.07 19.86 -3.91
C ASN A 115 -7.79 19.25 -5.13
N SER A 116 -7.06 18.70 -6.10
CA SER A 116 -7.63 18.14 -7.32
C SER A 116 -7.09 16.75 -7.61
N ARG A 117 -8.01 15.79 -7.78
CA ARG A 117 -7.66 14.39 -8.10
C ARG A 117 -6.83 14.25 -9.36
N LEU A 118 -7.15 15.00 -10.41
CA LEU A 118 -6.41 14.98 -11.68
C LEU A 118 -4.98 15.51 -11.51
N ARG A 119 -4.80 16.62 -10.80
CA ARG A 119 -3.47 17.19 -10.51
C ARG A 119 -2.64 16.23 -9.68
N ASN A 120 -3.24 15.62 -8.66
CA ASN A 120 -2.58 14.63 -7.82
C ASN A 120 -2.13 13.42 -8.65
N MET A 121 -2.97 12.95 -9.56
CA MET A 121 -2.62 11.84 -10.45
C MET A 121 -1.48 12.19 -11.41
N MET A 122 -1.45 13.42 -11.94
CA MET A 122 -0.33 13.90 -12.76
C MET A 122 0.98 13.98 -11.95
N PHE A 123 0.93 14.39 -10.68
CA PHE A 123 2.10 14.39 -9.81
C PHE A 123 2.68 12.98 -9.68
N TYR A 124 1.84 11.99 -9.35
CA TYR A 124 2.28 10.60 -9.24
C TYR A 124 2.87 10.07 -10.56
N ALA A 125 2.26 10.40 -11.69
CA ALA A 125 2.80 10.01 -13.01
C ALA A 125 4.17 10.67 -13.28
N GLY A 126 4.32 11.93 -12.89
CA GLY A 126 5.58 12.69 -13.02
C GLY A 126 6.70 12.10 -12.15
N GLU A 127 6.46 11.94 -10.85
CA GLU A 127 7.47 11.42 -9.93
C GLU A 127 7.76 9.93 -10.14
N GLY A 128 6.76 9.12 -10.48
CA GLY A 128 6.97 7.74 -10.92
C GLY A 128 7.90 7.67 -12.13
N SER A 129 7.70 8.54 -13.12
CA SER A 129 8.59 8.63 -14.30
C SER A 129 10.00 9.09 -13.92
N ARG A 130 10.12 10.07 -13.01
CA ARG A 130 11.41 10.58 -12.53
C ARG A 130 12.18 9.50 -11.79
N SER A 131 11.55 8.75 -10.88
CA SER A 131 12.19 7.66 -10.13
C SER A 131 12.77 6.57 -11.05
N VAL A 132 12.06 6.22 -12.13
CA VAL A 132 12.56 5.29 -13.16
C VAL A 132 13.81 5.83 -13.87
N ILE A 133 13.84 7.14 -14.16
CA ILE A 133 14.94 7.82 -14.85
C ILE A 133 16.13 8.04 -13.91
N THR A 134 15.91 8.49 -12.68
CA THR A 134 16.96 8.85 -11.71
C THR A 134 17.64 7.64 -11.09
N ARG A 135 17.07 6.44 -11.25
CA ARG A 135 17.70 5.17 -10.87
C ARG A 135 17.98 5.05 -9.36
N GLN A 136 17.39 5.90 -8.52
CA GLN A 136 17.75 6.03 -7.10
C GLN A 136 17.63 4.73 -6.29
N TRP A 137 16.80 3.79 -6.74
CA TRP A 137 16.53 2.51 -6.04
C TRP A 137 17.03 1.27 -6.78
N ARG A 138 17.99 1.39 -7.71
CA ARG A 138 18.49 0.23 -8.48
C ARG A 138 19.23 -0.80 -7.64
N ASP A 139 19.87 -0.34 -6.57
CA ASP A 139 20.66 -1.21 -5.71
C ASP A 139 19.81 -1.83 -4.59
N LEU A 140 18.51 -1.52 -4.49
CA LEU A 140 17.61 -2.10 -3.49
C LEU A 140 17.71 -3.63 -3.45
N SER A 141 17.70 -4.26 -4.62
CA SER A 141 17.83 -5.72 -4.76
C SER A 141 19.10 -6.31 -4.14
N GLN A 142 20.15 -5.52 -3.93
CA GLN A 142 21.40 -5.97 -3.28
C GLN A 142 21.28 -5.99 -1.75
N PHE A 143 20.38 -5.17 -1.19
CA PHE A 143 20.20 -4.99 0.25
C PHE A 143 18.99 -5.71 0.82
N VAL A 144 18.14 -6.30 -0.03
CA VAL A 144 16.93 -7.00 0.41
C VAL A 144 17.07 -8.50 0.24
N GLY A 145 16.75 -9.24 1.31
CA GLY A 145 16.41 -10.66 1.25
C GLY A 145 14.90 -10.85 1.33
N LEU A 146 14.37 -11.85 0.62
CA LEU A 146 12.96 -12.20 0.66
C LEU A 146 12.82 -13.71 0.83
N GLU A 147 12.12 -14.11 1.88
CA GLU A 147 11.68 -15.49 2.09
C GLU A 147 10.16 -15.48 2.17
N CYS A 148 9.51 -16.36 1.41
CA CYS A 148 8.07 -16.59 1.47
C CYS A 148 7.82 -18.09 1.68
N ASP A 149 7.02 -18.44 2.68
CA ASP A 149 6.65 -19.84 3.00
C ASP A 149 7.85 -20.80 3.11
N GLY A 150 8.96 -20.33 3.70
CA GLY A 150 10.20 -21.10 3.84
C GLY A 150 11.02 -21.24 2.55
N THR A 151 10.62 -20.56 1.47
CA THR A 151 11.34 -20.52 0.19
C THR A 151 12.06 -19.17 0.05
N ASP A 152 13.37 -19.22 -0.15
CA ASP A 152 14.20 -18.03 -0.39
C ASP A 152 14.12 -17.56 -1.84
N TYR A 153 13.68 -16.32 -2.03
CA TYR A 153 13.55 -15.62 -3.32
C TYR A 153 14.58 -14.49 -3.49
N THR A 154 15.55 -14.38 -2.59
CA THR A 154 16.56 -13.31 -2.59
C THR A 154 17.32 -13.23 -3.91
N ASP A 155 17.77 -14.38 -4.44
CA ASP A 155 18.50 -14.40 -5.72
C ASP A 155 17.61 -14.00 -6.89
N ARG A 156 16.31 -14.34 -6.83
CA ARG A 156 15.35 -13.94 -7.86
C ARG A 156 15.15 -12.42 -7.89
N ILE A 157 15.09 -11.78 -6.73
CA ILE A 157 15.01 -10.31 -6.60
C ILE A 157 16.24 -9.65 -7.21
N ARG A 158 17.43 -10.19 -6.93
CA ARG A 158 18.72 -9.71 -7.48
C ARG A 158 18.79 -9.85 -8.99
N GLU A 159 18.40 -10.99 -9.53
CA GLU A 159 18.33 -11.25 -10.98
C GLU A 159 17.42 -10.24 -11.69
N LEU A 160 16.24 -10.00 -11.13
CA LEU A 160 15.26 -9.07 -11.68
C LEU A 160 15.64 -7.59 -11.49
N ARG A 161 16.66 -7.32 -10.66
CA ARG A 161 17.08 -5.96 -10.27
C ARG A 161 15.89 -5.13 -9.79
N ALA A 162 15.06 -5.73 -8.93
CA ALA A 162 13.84 -5.12 -8.47
C ALA A 162 14.15 -3.79 -7.75
N THR A 163 13.46 -2.72 -8.18
CA THR A 163 13.56 -1.37 -7.58
C THR A 163 12.46 -1.11 -6.55
N SER A 164 11.47 -2.01 -6.47
CA SER A 164 10.40 -1.97 -5.49
C SER A 164 9.91 -3.38 -5.20
N ILE A 165 9.51 -3.60 -3.96
CA ILE A 165 8.85 -4.82 -3.50
C ILE A 165 7.49 -4.41 -2.97
N LEU A 166 6.46 -5.14 -3.38
CA LEU A 166 5.07 -4.80 -3.14
C LEU A 166 4.32 -6.03 -2.64
N PHE A 167 3.77 -5.91 -1.43
CA PHE A 167 2.88 -6.89 -0.81
C PHE A 167 1.45 -6.39 -0.98
N LEU A 168 0.61 -7.14 -1.67
CA LEU A 168 -0.76 -6.73 -2.02
C LEU A 168 -1.77 -7.63 -1.32
N ASN A 169 -2.64 -7.02 -0.51
CA ASN A 169 -3.82 -7.68 0.04
C ASN A 169 -5.06 -7.50 -0.86
N ILE A 170 -5.09 -6.44 -1.68
CA ILE A 170 -6.21 -6.16 -2.61
C ILE A 170 -5.78 -6.27 -4.07
N ALA A 171 -6.75 -6.57 -4.93
CA ALA A 171 -6.55 -6.76 -6.38
C ALA A 171 -6.13 -5.50 -7.15
N LYS A 172 -6.36 -4.32 -6.57
CA LYS A 172 -6.13 -3.03 -7.22
C LYS A 172 -5.02 -2.26 -6.52
N TYR A 173 -4.18 -1.61 -7.31
CA TYR A 173 -3.06 -0.83 -6.83
C TYR A 173 -2.82 0.36 -7.77
N SER A 174 -2.26 1.46 -7.25
CA SER A 174 -1.85 2.64 -8.02
C SER A 174 -2.90 3.10 -9.05
N ALA A 175 -4.01 3.62 -8.53
CA ALA A 175 -5.13 4.12 -9.32
C ALA A 175 -5.91 3.05 -10.11
N GLY A 176 -5.93 1.82 -9.62
CA GLY A 176 -6.72 0.72 -10.19
C GLY A 176 -5.97 -0.22 -11.13
N ALA A 177 -4.65 -0.09 -11.25
CA ALA A 177 -3.82 -1.09 -11.90
C ALA A 177 -4.01 -2.46 -11.23
N THR A 178 -3.85 -3.52 -12.02
CA THR A 178 -4.00 -4.92 -11.57
C THR A 178 -2.69 -5.64 -11.86
N PRO A 179 -1.70 -5.58 -10.94
CA PRO A 179 -0.33 -6.05 -11.21
C PRO A 179 -0.26 -7.53 -11.60
N TRP A 180 -1.14 -8.35 -11.01
CA TRP A 180 -1.23 -9.79 -11.27
C TRP A 180 -2.08 -10.15 -12.51
N GLY A 181 -2.74 -9.17 -13.14
CA GLY A 181 -3.57 -9.38 -14.32
C GLY A 181 -4.67 -10.44 -14.12
N SER A 182 -4.73 -11.39 -15.06
CA SER A 182 -5.63 -12.55 -14.98
C SER A 182 -4.77 -13.81 -15.15
N PRO A 183 -4.27 -14.39 -14.05
CA PRO A 183 -3.42 -15.58 -14.14
C PRO A 183 -4.21 -16.70 -14.83
N ALA A 184 -3.62 -17.33 -15.85
CA ALA A 184 -4.19 -18.52 -16.44
C ALA A 184 -4.00 -19.70 -15.46
N CYS A 185 -5.02 -20.57 -15.33
CA CYS A 185 -4.95 -21.77 -14.46
C CYS A 185 -3.70 -22.63 -14.68
N SER A 186 -3.01 -22.51 -15.82
CA SER A 186 -1.80 -23.28 -16.16
C SER A 186 -0.54 -22.88 -15.39
N GLN A 187 -0.54 -21.77 -14.63
CA GLN A 187 0.64 -21.32 -13.87
C GLN A 187 0.62 -21.69 -12.38
N GLY A 188 -0.42 -22.36 -11.89
CA GLY A 188 -0.54 -22.76 -10.48
C GLY A 188 -0.80 -21.60 -9.52
N PHE A 189 -1.10 -20.40 -10.02
CA PHE A 189 -1.50 -19.24 -9.23
C PHE A 189 -3.00 -18.99 -9.36
N GLU A 190 -3.67 -18.89 -8.22
CA GLU A 190 -5.06 -18.47 -8.14
C GLU A 190 -5.17 -16.94 -8.34
N PRO A 191 -6.33 -16.43 -8.78
CA PRO A 191 -6.60 -15.00 -8.79
C PRO A 191 -6.48 -14.43 -7.38
N GLN A 192 -5.86 -13.25 -7.26
CA GLN A 192 -5.75 -12.56 -5.98
C GLN A 192 -7.13 -12.28 -5.38
N ARG A 193 -7.28 -12.59 -4.10
CA ARG A 193 -8.48 -12.31 -3.30
C ARG A 193 -8.09 -11.51 -2.07
N HIS A 194 -9.08 -10.82 -1.51
CA HIS A 194 -8.92 -9.97 -0.33
C HIS A 194 -9.61 -10.61 0.89
N ASP A 195 -10.06 -11.85 0.72
CA ASP A 195 -10.94 -12.62 1.61
C ASP A 195 -10.64 -14.12 1.52
N ASP A 196 -9.37 -14.47 1.25
CA ASP A 196 -8.92 -15.86 1.12
C ASP A 196 -8.29 -16.41 2.41
N GLY A 197 -7.99 -15.54 3.38
CA GLY A 197 -7.42 -15.93 4.66
C GLY A 197 -5.98 -16.44 4.57
N SER A 198 -5.29 -16.16 3.45
CA SER A 198 -3.87 -16.49 3.27
C SER A 198 -3.00 -15.51 4.07
N VAL A 199 -1.85 -16.01 4.56
CA VAL A 199 -0.81 -15.24 5.27
C VAL A 199 0.44 -15.24 4.42
#